data_AF-Q3BVR1-F1
#
_entry.id   AF-Q3BVR1-F1
#
_cell.length_a   1.000
_cell.length_b   1.000
_cell.length_c   1.000
_cell.angle_alpha   90.00
_cell.angle_beta   90.00
_cell.angle_gamma   90.00
#
_symmetry.space_group_name_H-M   'P 1'
#
loop_
_entity.id
_entity.type
_entity.pdbx_description
1 polymer ?
#
loop_
_entity_poly.entity_id
_entity_poly.type
_entity_poly.pdbx_seq_one_letter_code
_entity_poly.pdbx_strand_id
1 'polypeptide(L)'
;MKQQFLYLSSAEAQLSLGLGEEKTTERLFFAVMADASTAEHAARIADRLLQGGHAQGKALARERLHVTLHHLGDYAGGLPPSLVSRASQAATRVQMDAFEVEFDRVGTFGGRRSQLPCVLRGEEQVRGLYELQGALGRQLGHVGIAGDAQYTPHMTLLYCNQAVPQRRCDALAWTVRDFALVRSFLGQSRYQIEGRWSLR
;
A
#
# COMPACT_ATOMS: atom_id res chain seq x y z
N MET A 1 2.75 -1.10 30.41
CA MET A 1 1.51 -0.72 29.72
C MET A 1 1.71 -0.92 28.23
N LYS A 2 0.98 -1.83 27.60
CA LYS A 2 1.07 -2.07 26.14
C LYS A 2 0.39 -0.89 25.44
N GLN A 3 1.18 -0.01 24.84
CA GLN A 3 0.64 1.09 24.03
C GLN A 3 -0.08 0.48 22.82
N GLN A 4 -1.41 0.52 22.87
CA GLN A 4 -2.28 0.15 21.77
C GLN A 4 -2.46 1.41 20.91
N PHE A 5 -1.45 1.73 20.11
CA PHE A 5 -1.60 2.76 19.07
C PHE A 5 -2.41 2.15 17.92
N LEU A 6 -3.72 2.41 17.93
CA LEU A 6 -4.60 2.22 16.77
C LEU A 6 -4.24 3.29 15.74
N TYR A 7 -3.26 3.01 14.89
CA TYR A 7 -3.02 3.82 13.70
C TYR A 7 -4.07 3.46 12.64
N LEU A 8 -4.85 4.46 12.24
CA LEU A 8 -5.70 4.40 11.05
C LEU A 8 -4.76 4.37 9.83
N SER A 9 -4.95 3.39 8.95
CA SER A 9 -4.22 3.35 7.67
C SER A 9 -4.59 4.59 6.84
N SER A 10 -3.68 5.11 6.01
CA SER A 10 -4.01 6.18 5.04
C SER A 10 -5.16 5.76 4.11
N ALA A 11 -5.40 4.46 3.95
CA ALA A 11 -6.58 3.92 3.25
C ALA A 11 -7.93 4.24 3.93
N GLU A 12 -7.94 4.66 5.20
CA GLU A 12 -9.15 5.01 5.96
C GLU A 12 -9.32 6.52 6.15
N ALA A 13 -8.34 7.35 5.78
CA ALA A 13 -8.37 8.80 6.02
C ALA A 13 -9.32 9.58 5.09
N GLN A 14 -9.98 8.91 4.13
CA GLN A 14 -10.89 9.56 3.19
C GLN A 14 -12.24 8.83 3.14
N LEU A 15 -13.11 9.15 4.10
CA LEU A 15 -14.53 8.80 4.05
C LEU A 15 -15.36 10.06 3.77
N SER A 16 -15.74 10.13 2.50
CA SER A 16 -16.88 10.80 1.84
C SER A 16 -17.84 11.63 2.73
N LEU A 17 -17.96 12.92 2.42
CA LEU A 17 -19.17 13.71 2.69
C LEU A 17 -20.19 13.36 1.59
N GLY A 18 -21.25 12.65 2.00
CA GLY A 18 -22.25 12.08 1.09
C GLY A 18 -23.19 13.10 0.47
N LEU A 19 -23.34 13.02 -0.87
CA LEU A 19 -24.50 13.43 -1.64
C LEU A 19 -24.59 12.48 -2.86
N GLY A 20 -25.52 11.51 -2.81
CA GLY A 20 -25.78 10.52 -3.87
C GLY A 20 -24.69 9.44 -4.00
N GLU A 21 -24.93 8.22 -3.50
CA GLU A 21 -23.94 7.13 -3.55
C GLU A 21 -23.81 6.55 -4.97
N GLU A 22 -23.15 7.27 -5.88
CA GLU A 22 -22.50 6.60 -6.99
C GLU A 22 -21.39 5.72 -6.41
N LYS A 23 -21.58 4.41 -6.47
CA LYS A 23 -20.63 3.43 -5.95
C LYS A 23 -19.29 3.60 -6.68
N THR A 24 -18.23 3.86 -5.94
CA THR A 24 -16.87 3.96 -6.50
C THR A 24 -16.47 2.63 -7.13
N THR A 25 -15.95 2.69 -8.35
CA THR A 25 -15.56 1.52 -9.15
C THR A 25 -14.05 1.43 -9.34
N GLU A 26 -13.34 2.55 -9.25
CA GLU A 26 -11.92 2.64 -9.53
C GLU A 26 -11.18 3.40 -8.43
N ARG A 27 -10.01 2.90 -8.05
CA ARG A 27 -9.09 3.53 -7.11
C ARG A 27 -7.75 3.75 -7.79
N LEU A 28 -7.17 4.94 -7.66
CA LEU A 28 -5.85 5.25 -8.22
C LEU A 28 -4.85 5.53 -7.09
N PHE A 29 -3.68 4.92 -7.15
CA PHE A 29 -2.64 5.10 -6.13
C PHE A 29 -1.25 4.82 -6.69
N PHE A 30 -0.23 5.41 -6.08
CA PHE A 30 1.16 5.03 -6.30
C PHE A 30 1.59 3.96 -5.30
N ALA A 31 2.40 3.01 -5.74
CA ALA A 31 2.93 1.96 -4.89
C ALA A 31 4.29 1.43 -5.37
N VAL A 32 5.04 0.85 -4.43
CA VAL A 32 6.09 -0.12 -4.73
C VAL A 32 5.44 -1.49 -4.83
N MET A 33 5.44 -2.08 -6.02
CA MET A 33 4.92 -3.43 -6.24
C MET A 33 5.97 -4.47 -5.83
N ALA A 34 5.54 -5.56 -5.18
CA ALA A 34 6.45 -6.67 -4.92
C ALA A 34 6.84 -7.34 -6.25
N ASP A 35 8.13 -7.60 -6.45
CA ASP A 35 8.56 -8.50 -7.53
C ASP A 35 8.18 -9.95 -7.23
N ALA A 36 8.36 -10.85 -8.20
CA ALA A 36 7.93 -12.25 -8.04
C ALA A 36 8.56 -12.93 -6.82
N SER A 37 9.84 -12.67 -6.54
CA SER A 37 10.56 -13.28 -5.42
C SER A 37 10.08 -12.75 -4.07
N THR A 38 9.86 -11.44 -4.00
CA THR A 38 9.36 -10.71 -2.83
C THR A 38 7.92 -11.12 -2.53
N ALA A 39 7.08 -11.22 -3.57
CA ALA A 39 5.69 -11.65 -3.46
C ALA A 39 5.59 -13.11 -2.97
N GLU A 40 6.47 -14.00 -3.45
CA GLU A 40 6.50 -15.39 -2.98
C GLU A 40 6.96 -15.49 -1.51
N HIS A 41 7.94 -14.68 -1.11
CA HIS A 41 8.37 -14.64 0.29
C HIS A 41 7.27 -14.08 1.20
N ALA A 42 6.64 -12.97 0.83
CA ALA A 42 5.50 -12.40 1.54
C ALA A 42 4.31 -13.37 1.64
N ALA A 43 4.00 -14.11 0.57
CA ALA A 43 2.96 -15.13 0.58
C ALA A 43 3.28 -16.26 1.57
N ARG A 44 4.55 -16.73 1.62
CA ARG A 44 4.98 -17.73 2.62
C ARG A 44 4.84 -17.23 4.06
N ILE A 45 5.06 -15.93 4.32
CA ILE A 45 4.81 -15.35 5.65
C ILE A 45 3.31 -15.41 5.97
N ALA A 46 2.44 -15.03 5.02
CA ALA A 46 0.99 -15.11 5.20
C ALA A 46 0.51 -16.55 5.45
N ASP A 47 1.02 -17.52 4.69
CA ASP A 47 0.68 -18.94 4.82
C ASP A 47 1.05 -19.47 6.20
N ARG A 48 2.23 -19.13 6.73
CA ARG A 48 2.64 -19.53 8.09
C ARG A 48 1.74 -18.93 9.16
N LEU A 49 1.26 -17.70 8.98
CA LEU A 49 0.31 -17.10 9.93
C LEU A 49 -1.01 -17.85 9.96
N LEU A 50 -1.52 -18.24 8.78
CA LEU A 50 -2.77 -18.98 8.65
C LEU A 50 -2.63 -20.42 9.18
N GLN A 51 -1.61 -21.15 8.73
CA GLN A 51 -1.38 -22.55 9.12
C GLN A 51 -1.00 -22.69 10.60
N GLY A 52 -0.27 -21.72 11.15
CA GLY A 52 0.09 -21.68 12.57
C GLY A 52 -1.05 -21.22 13.50
N GLY A 53 -2.25 -20.96 12.97
CA GLY A 53 -3.39 -20.47 13.75
C GLY A 53 -3.19 -19.09 14.37
N HIS A 54 -2.21 -18.32 13.88
CA HIS A 54 -1.90 -16.97 14.34
C HIS A 54 -2.79 -15.90 13.71
N ALA A 55 -3.43 -16.23 12.60
CA ALA A 55 -4.42 -15.42 11.93
C ALA A 55 -5.49 -16.32 11.31
N GLN A 56 -6.68 -15.77 11.07
CA GLN A 56 -7.74 -16.40 10.29
C GLN A 56 -8.28 -15.38 9.30
N GLY A 57 -8.38 -15.74 8.03
CA GLY A 57 -8.75 -14.79 7.00
C GLY A 57 -8.41 -15.25 5.59
N LYS A 58 -8.34 -14.29 4.67
CA LYS A 58 -8.05 -14.53 3.26
C LYS A 58 -6.78 -13.79 2.84
N ALA A 59 -5.78 -14.55 2.39
CA ALA A 59 -4.56 -14.00 1.81
C ALA A 59 -4.87 -13.16 0.56
N LEU A 60 -4.09 -12.09 0.37
CA LEU A 60 -4.08 -11.36 -0.88
C LEU A 60 -3.41 -12.18 -1.98
N ALA A 61 -3.88 -11.97 -3.21
CA ALA A 61 -3.23 -12.53 -4.39
C ALA A 61 -1.83 -11.90 -4.54
N ARG A 62 -0.85 -12.70 -4.99
CA ARG A 62 0.57 -12.32 -5.05
C ARG A 62 0.78 -11.05 -5.89
N GLU A 63 0.09 -10.95 -7.01
CA GLU A 63 0.08 -9.83 -7.95
C GLU A 63 -0.48 -8.53 -7.35
N ARG A 64 -1.11 -8.60 -6.17
CA ARG A 64 -1.62 -7.44 -5.43
C ARG A 64 -0.75 -7.09 -4.22
N LEU A 65 0.36 -7.77 -3.97
CA LEU A 65 1.25 -7.42 -2.86
C LEU A 65 2.05 -6.16 -3.21
N HIS A 66 1.92 -5.13 -2.38
CA HIS A 66 2.52 -3.82 -2.60
C HIS A 66 2.65 -3.03 -1.31
N VAL A 67 3.48 -1.98 -1.36
CA VAL A 67 3.52 -0.90 -0.38
C VAL A 67 3.00 0.37 -1.03
N THR A 68 1.85 0.86 -0.57
CA THR A 68 1.28 2.13 -1.07
C THR A 68 2.20 3.30 -0.70
N LEU A 69 2.34 4.27 -1.60
CA LEU A 69 3.06 5.53 -1.40
C LEU A 69 2.08 6.70 -1.25
N HIS A 70 1.13 6.84 -2.18
CA HIS A 70 0.07 7.85 -2.12
C HIS A 70 -1.23 7.31 -2.71
N HIS A 71 -2.34 7.48 -2.00
CA HIS A 71 -3.67 7.33 -2.56
C HIS A 71 -4.06 8.63 -3.29
N LEU A 72 -4.55 8.52 -4.53
CA LEU A 72 -4.95 9.68 -5.33
C LEU A 72 -6.47 9.88 -5.39
N GLY A 73 -7.25 8.90 -4.93
CA GLY A 73 -8.71 8.97 -4.88
C GLY A 73 -9.41 7.67 -5.24
N ASP A 74 -10.68 7.61 -4.84
CA ASP A 74 -11.66 6.62 -5.26
C ASP A 74 -12.72 7.33 -6.10
N TYR A 75 -13.03 6.78 -7.27
CA TYR A 75 -13.84 7.44 -8.28
C TYR A 75 -15.04 6.57 -8.68
N ALA A 76 -16.20 7.20 -8.76
CA ALA A 76 -17.38 6.63 -9.39
C ALA A 76 -17.43 7.03 -10.86
N GLY A 77 -17.88 6.12 -11.73
CA GLY A 77 -18.00 6.39 -13.17
C GLY A 77 -16.68 6.43 -13.96
N GLY A 78 -15.54 6.12 -13.33
CA GLY A 78 -14.21 6.07 -13.97
C GLY A 78 -13.27 7.19 -13.52
N LEU A 79 -11.98 7.10 -13.91
CA LEU A 79 -10.98 8.12 -13.55
C LEU A 79 -11.19 9.43 -14.32
N PRO A 80 -10.86 10.60 -13.71
CA PRO A 80 -10.84 11.87 -14.43
C PRO A 80 -9.88 11.83 -15.64
N PRO A 81 -10.27 12.37 -16.83
CA PRO A 81 -9.54 12.19 -18.09
C PRO A 81 -8.05 12.60 -18.12
N SER A 82 -7.59 13.44 -17.19
CA SER A 82 -6.19 13.92 -17.12
C SER A 82 -5.44 13.47 -15.86
N LEU A 83 -6.09 12.74 -14.95
CA LEU A 83 -5.47 12.39 -13.67
C LEU A 83 -4.26 11.49 -13.87
N VAL A 84 -4.41 10.44 -14.68
CA VAL A 84 -3.34 9.48 -14.97
C VAL A 84 -2.15 10.17 -15.62
N SER A 85 -2.38 11.02 -16.64
CA SER A 85 -1.29 11.68 -17.35
C SER A 85 -0.53 12.69 -16.47
N ARG A 86 -1.23 13.46 -15.63
CA ARG A 86 -0.59 14.38 -14.66
C ARG A 86 0.20 13.64 -13.59
N ALA A 87 -0.38 12.58 -13.02
CA ALA A 87 0.31 11.73 -12.05
C ALA A 87 1.58 11.11 -12.66
N SER A 88 1.49 10.59 -13.89
CA SER A 88 2.64 10.04 -14.63
C SER A 88 3.72 11.09 -14.92
N GLN A 89 3.33 12.33 -15.21
CA GLN A 89 4.28 13.44 -15.41
C GLN A 89 5.03 13.76 -14.11
N ALA A 90 4.36 13.77 -12.97
CA ALA A 90 5.00 13.97 -11.67
C ALA A 90 5.98 12.83 -11.35
N ALA A 91 5.57 11.58 -11.57
CA ALA A 91 6.41 10.41 -11.31
C ALA A 91 7.71 10.42 -12.13
N THR A 92 7.68 10.88 -13.38
CA THR A 92 8.87 11.01 -14.26
C THR A 92 9.94 11.97 -13.69
N ARG A 93 9.55 12.90 -12.81
CA ARG A 93 10.47 13.87 -12.20
C ARG A 93 11.12 13.35 -10.92
N VAL A 94 10.71 12.19 -10.41
CA VAL A 94 11.30 11.58 -9.22
C VAL A 94 12.71 11.11 -9.56
N GLN A 95 13.65 11.53 -8.71
CA GLN A 95 15.07 11.32 -8.89
C GLN A 95 15.63 10.81 -7.56
N MET A 96 15.78 9.50 -7.46
CA MET A 96 16.21 8.80 -6.26
C MET A 96 16.90 7.51 -6.68
N ASP A 97 17.94 7.13 -5.96
CA ASP A 97 18.64 5.86 -6.19
C ASP A 97 17.84 4.70 -5.59
N ALA A 98 18.02 3.50 -6.13
CA ALA A 98 17.45 2.28 -5.56
C ALA A 98 17.93 2.08 -4.11
N PHE A 99 17.06 1.53 -3.26
CA PHE A 99 17.34 1.38 -1.83
C PHE A 99 16.83 0.04 -1.30
N GLU A 100 17.46 -0.44 -0.24
CA GLU A 100 17.01 -1.65 0.47
C GLU A 100 15.91 -1.30 1.48
N VAL A 101 15.02 -2.25 1.69
CA VAL A 101 13.97 -2.16 2.70
C VAL A 101 13.80 -3.50 3.37
N GLU A 102 13.47 -3.48 4.66
CA GLU A 102 13.13 -4.67 5.43
C GLU A 102 11.86 -4.47 6.26
N PHE A 103 10.99 -5.48 6.23
CA PHE A 103 9.84 -5.62 7.11
C PHE A 103 9.98 -6.88 7.97
N ASP A 104 9.88 -6.74 9.28
CA ASP A 104 10.21 -7.82 10.24
C ASP A 104 9.12 -8.05 11.29
N ARG A 105 8.00 -7.34 11.16
CA ARG A 105 6.87 -7.42 12.09
C ARG A 105 5.57 -7.58 11.32
N VAL A 106 4.67 -8.37 11.90
CA VAL A 106 3.29 -8.48 11.46
C VAL A 106 2.33 -8.00 12.54
N GLY A 107 1.14 -7.56 12.13
CA GLY A 107 0.04 -7.23 13.02
C GLY A 107 -1.12 -6.63 12.24
N THR A 108 -2.28 -6.46 12.87
CA THR A 108 -3.41 -5.78 12.25
C THR A 108 -3.39 -4.28 12.49
N PHE A 109 -3.74 -3.49 11.48
CA PHE A 109 -4.18 -2.10 11.68
C PHE A 109 -5.63 -2.03 12.16
N GLY A 110 -6.06 -0.82 12.54
CA GLY A 110 -7.47 -0.52 12.72
C GLY A 110 -8.27 -0.84 11.45
N GLY A 111 -9.54 -1.18 11.61
CA GLY A 111 -10.43 -1.48 10.48
C GLY A 111 -11.77 -2.07 10.90
N ARG A 112 -12.58 -2.43 9.90
CA ARG A 112 -13.88 -3.11 10.13
C ARG A 112 -13.62 -4.47 10.77
N ARG A 113 -14.38 -4.81 11.82
CA ARG A 113 -14.21 -6.00 12.68
C ARG A 113 -14.07 -7.34 11.95
N SER A 114 -14.51 -7.46 10.69
CA SER A 114 -14.43 -8.69 9.87
C SER A 114 -13.51 -8.60 8.65
N GLN A 115 -12.82 -7.47 8.45
CA GLN A 115 -11.88 -7.24 7.33
C GLN A 115 -10.68 -6.42 7.82
N LEU A 116 -10.04 -6.89 8.88
CA LEU A 116 -8.87 -6.23 9.45
C LEU A 116 -7.63 -6.53 8.59
N PRO A 117 -6.94 -5.52 8.02
CA PRO A 117 -5.74 -5.78 7.26
C PRO A 117 -4.64 -6.25 8.21
N CYS A 118 -4.12 -7.46 7.99
CA CYS A 118 -2.87 -7.92 8.59
C CYS A 118 -1.74 -7.52 7.68
N VAL A 119 -0.80 -6.75 8.23
CA VAL A 119 0.22 -6.05 7.47
C VAL A 119 1.61 -6.42 7.97
N LEU A 120 2.58 -6.39 7.06
CA LEU A 120 4.00 -6.30 7.38
C LEU A 120 4.38 -4.85 7.68
N ARG A 121 5.21 -4.65 8.71
CA ARG A 121 5.82 -3.37 9.09
C ARG A 121 7.31 -3.53 9.37
N GLY A 122 8.05 -2.44 9.17
CA GLY A 122 9.41 -2.26 9.66
C GLY A 122 9.51 -1.00 10.52
N GLU A 123 10.71 -0.75 11.04
CA GLU A 123 11.04 0.46 11.81
C GLU A 123 12.06 1.31 11.03
N GLU A 124 13.34 1.31 11.42
CA GLU A 124 14.34 2.15 10.76
C GLU A 124 14.64 1.67 9.32
N GLN A 125 14.52 0.36 9.06
CA GLN A 125 14.86 -0.25 7.76
C GLN A 125 13.85 0.07 6.65
N VAL A 126 12.76 0.80 6.93
CA VAL A 126 11.81 1.27 5.90
C VAL A 126 12.01 2.74 5.54
N ARG A 127 13.08 3.39 6.02
CA ARG A 127 13.35 4.82 5.80
C ARG A 127 13.35 5.22 4.31
N GLY A 128 13.89 4.40 3.43
CA GLY A 128 13.87 4.68 1.99
C GLY A 128 12.45 4.83 1.41
N LEU A 129 11.45 4.15 1.99
CA LEU A 129 10.04 4.31 1.58
C LEU A 129 9.48 5.69 1.98
N TYR A 130 9.87 6.22 3.14
CA TYR A 130 9.52 7.58 3.53
C TYR A 130 10.16 8.62 2.60
N GLU A 131 11.43 8.42 2.23
CA GLU A 131 12.14 9.31 1.32
C GLU A 131 11.53 9.30 -0.08
N LEU A 132 11.18 8.12 -0.60
CA LEU A 132 10.47 7.96 -1.87
C LEU A 132 9.08 8.60 -1.84
N GLN A 133 8.30 8.36 -0.77
CA GLN A 133 6.99 8.96 -0.59
C GLN A 133 7.07 10.49 -0.55
N GLY A 134 7.99 11.05 0.23
CA GLY A 134 8.18 12.50 0.28
C GLY A 134 8.65 13.10 -1.05
N ALA A 135 9.55 12.43 -1.78
CA ALA A 135 10.01 12.87 -3.10
C ALA A 135 8.87 12.89 -4.13
N LEU A 136 8.07 11.81 -4.16
CA LEU A 136 6.91 11.71 -5.04
C LEU A 136 5.83 12.74 -4.68
N GLY A 137 5.52 12.91 -3.39
CA GLY A 137 4.53 13.88 -2.91
C GLY A 137 4.86 15.31 -3.32
N ARG A 138 6.14 15.72 -3.29
CA ARG A 138 6.57 17.03 -3.80
C ARG A 138 6.28 17.19 -5.29
N GLN A 139 6.55 16.16 -6.10
CA GLN A 139 6.29 16.21 -7.54
C GLN A 139 4.79 16.22 -7.86
N LEU A 140 3.98 15.49 -7.08
CA LEU A 140 2.51 15.53 -7.20
C LEU A 140 1.95 16.93 -6.90
N GLY A 141 2.50 17.61 -5.90
CA GLY A 141 2.14 18.99 -5.58
C GLY A 141 2.36 19.95 -6.76
N HIS A 142 3.45 19.79 -7.53
CA HIS A 142 3.74 20.63 -8.70
C HIS A 142 2.73 20.46 -9.85
N VAL A 143 1.97 19.36 -9.90
CA VAL A 143 0.91 19.12 -10.89
C VAL A 143 -0.50 19.27 -10.29
N GLY A 144 -0.61 19.83 -9.08
CA GLY A 144 -1.88 20.10 -8.41
C GLY A 144 -2.58 18.87 -7.86
N ILE A 145 -1.83 17.80 -7.55
CA ILE A 145 -2.35 16.58 -6.92
C ILE A 145 -1.89 16.57 -5.46
N ALA A 146 -2.85 16.56 -4.53
CA ALA A 146 -2.55 16.41 -3.12
C ALA A 146 -2.10 14.97 -2.83
N GLY A 147 -0.98 14.81 -2.13
CA GLY A 147 -0.53 13.52 -1.60
C GLY A 147 -0.91 13.36 -0.13
N ASP A 148 -0.87 12.11 0.35
CA ASP A 148 -1.04 11.78 1.77
C ASP A 148 -0.01 12.48 2.68
N ALA A 149 -0.49 13.21 3.69
CA ALA A 149 0.35 13.90 4.68
C ALA A 149 0.86 12.96 5.79
N GLN A 150 0.09 11.91 6.12
CA GLN A 150 0.48 10.89 7.08
C GLN A 150 0.83 9.61 6.33
N TYR A 151 1.98 9.04 6.69
CA TYR A 151 2.50 7.86 6.02
C TYR A 151 3.04 6.84 7.02
N THR A 152 2.65 5.59 6.84
CA THR A 152 3.20 4.45 7.57
C THR A 152 3.44 3.35 6.54
N PRO A 153 4.69 3.10 6.12
CA PRO A 153 4.99 2.05 5.15
C PRO A 153 4.53 0.70 5.67
N HIS A 154 3.73 0.00 4.86
CA HIS A 154 3.21 -1.31 5.17
C HIS A 154 2.88 -2.09 3.90
N MET A 155 2.97 -3.42 3.98
CA MET A 155 2.45 -4.32 2.96
C MET A 155 1.31 -5.14 3.56
N THR A 156 0.11 -5.05 3.00
CA THR A 156 -0.99 -5.92 3.43
C THR A 156 -0.74 -7.33 2.91
N LEU A 157 -0.81 -8.32 3.79
CA LEU A 157 -0.63 -9.74 3.46
C LEU A 157 -1.98 -10.46 3.30
N LEU A 158 -2.90 -10.20 4.22
CA LEU A 158 -4.21 -10.83 4.26
C LEU A 158 -5.23 -9.94 4.97
N TYR A 159 -6.52 -10.21 4.75
CA TYR A 159 -7.59 -9.66 5.56
C TYR A 159 -8.06 -10.68 6.58
N CYS A 160 -7.98 -10.32 7.85
CA CYS A 160 -8.34 -11.14 8.99
C CYS A 160 -9.77 -10.89 9.47
N ASN A 161 -10.39 -11.92 10.02
CA ASN A 161 -11.66 -11.83 10.74
C ASN A 161 -11.48 -11.43 12.23
N GLN A 162 -10.24 -11.35 12.70
CA GLN A 162 -9.87 -11.01 14.08
C GLN A 162 -8.53 -10.27 14.11
N ALA A 163 -8.31 -9.49 15.17
CA ALA A 163 -7.08 -8.72 15.34
C ALA A 163 -5.88 -9.65 15.57
N VAL A 164 -4.76 -9.33 14.93
CA VAL A 164 -3.48 -10.02 15.12
C VAL A 164 -2.57 -9.10 15.94
N PRO A 165 -2.15 -9.49 17.15
CA PRO A 165 -1.20 -8.71 17.94
C PRO A 165 0.11 -8.52 17.17
N GLN A 166 0.75 -7.37 17.38
CA GLN A 166 2.06 -7.11 16.78
C GLN A 166 3.08 -8.14 17.27
N ARG A 167 3.80 -8.76 16.33
CA ARG A 167 4.88 -9.71 16.63
C ARG A 167 5.94 -9.72 15.55
N ARG A 168 7.16 -10.15 15.92
CA ARG A 168 8.24 -10.42 14.95
C ARG A 168 7.84 -11.59 14.02
N CYS A 169 8.29 -11.53 12.79
CA CYS A 169 8.19 -12.59 11.79
C CYS A 169 9.55 -12.76 11.08
N ASP A 170 9.64 -13.73 10.17
CA ASP A 170 10.75 -13.78 9.20
C ASP A 170 10.82 -12.45 8.44
N ALA A 171 12.03 -11.90 8.34
CA ALA A 171 12.26 -10.63 7.68
C ALA A 171 12.02 -10.74 6.17
N LEU A 172 11.17 -9.87 5.64
CA LEU A 172 11.01 -9.64 4.21
C LEU A 172 11.88 -8.45 3.80
N ALA A 173 13.00 -8.73 3.15
CA ALA A 173 13.91 -7.71 2.64
C ALA A 173 14.09 -7.79 1.13
N TRP A 174 14.17 -6.64 0.46
CA TRP A 174 14.49 -6.55 -0.97
C TRP A 174 15.00 -5.15 -1.34
N THR A 175 15.57 -5.01 -2.54
CA THR A 175 15.92 -3.71 -3.12
C THR A 175 14.75 -3.15 -3.92
N VAL A 176 14.25 -1.98 -3.55
CA VAL A 176 13.27 -1.22 -4.34
C VAL A 176 13.99 -0.57 -5.50
N ARG A 177 13.60 -0.97 -6.71
CA ARG A 177 14.19 -0.50 -7.98
C ARG A 177 13.22 0.30 -8.82
N ASP A 178 11.93 0.22 -8.54
CA ASP A 178 10.90 0.94 -9.26
C ASP A 178 9.67 1.18 -8.39
N PHE A 179 8.82 2.09 -8.84
CA PHE A 179 7.49 2.32 -8.31
C PHE A 179 6.50 2.47 -9.47
N ALA A 180 5.21 2.27 -9.18
CA ALA A 180 4.17 2.20 -10.19
C ALA A 180 2.94 3.05 -9.81
N LEU A 181 2.23 3.50 -10.83
CA LEU A 181 0.89 4.06 -10.73
C LEU A 181 -0.09 2.93 -11.01
N VAL A 182 -0.97 2.65 -10.07
CA VAL A 182 -1.84 1.48 -10.09
C VAL A 182 -3.30 1.92 -10.06
N ARG A 183 -4.05 1.45 -11.04
CA ARG A 183 -5.51 1.50 -11.06
C ARG A 183 -6.08 0.19 -10.52
N SER A 184 -6.83 0.28 -9.44
CA SER A 184 -7.55 -0.85 -8.83
C SER A 184 -9.02 -0.80 -9.19
N PHE A 185 -9.53 -1.88 -9.79
CA PHE A 185 -10.97 -2.05 -10.05
C PHE A 185 -11.65 -2.65 -8.81
N LEU A 186 -12.36 -1.80 -8.07
CA LEU A 186 -12.96 -2.14 -6.78
C LEU A 186 -14.02 -3.25 -6.95
N GLY A 187 -13.96 -4.25 -6.07
CA GLY A 187 -14.82 -5.45 -6.13
C GLY A 187 -14.37 -6.52 -7.12
N GLN A 188 -13.40 -6.24 -8.00
CA GLN A 188 -12.93 -7.19 -9.02
C GLN A 188 -11.58 -7.83 -8.70
N SER A 189 -10.92 -7.41 -7.62
CA SER A 189 -9.56 -7.86 -7.24
C SER A 189 -8.54 -7.72 -8.37
N ARG A 190 -8.70 -6.72 -9.24
CA ARG A 190 -7.88 -6.52 -10.44
C ARG A 190 -7.11 -5.21 -10.34
N TYR A 191 -5.79 -5.28 -10.55
CA TYR A 191 -4.92 -4.12 -10.72
C TYR A 191 -4.50 -3.97 -12.17
N GLN A 192 -4.40 -2.73 -12.62
CA GLN A 192 -3.81 -2.34 -13.88
C GLN A 192 -2.67 -1.36 -13.58
N ILE A 193 -1.50 -1.62 -14.15
CA ILE A 193 -0.36 -0.73 -14.05
C ILE A 193 -0.48 0.33 -15.14
N GLU A 194 -0.71 1.57 -14.74
CA GLU A 194 -0.80 2.72 -15.67
C GLU A 194 0.58 3.23 -16.09
N GLY A 195 1.59 2.98 -15.26
CA GLY A 195 2.98 3.34 -15.51
C GLY A 195 3.91 2.80 -14.43
N ARG A 196 5.18 2.66 -14.78
CA ARG A 196 6.26 2.21 -13.89
C ARG A 196 7.51 3.06 -14.14
N TRP A 197 8.18 3.48 -13.07
CA TRP A 197 9.36 4.33 -13.12
C TRP A 197 10.48 3.73 -12.29
N SER A 198 11.62 3.53 -12.93
CA SER A 198 12.83 3.03 -12.27
C SER A 198 13.45 4.11 -11.39
N LEU A 199 13.93 3.68 -10.23
CA LEU A 199 14.91 4.40 -9.44
C LEU A 199 16.31 4.20 -10.05
N ARG A 200 17.23 5.11 -9.75
CA ARG A 200 18.58 5.14 -10.32
C ARG A 200 19.50 4.07 -9.74
#